data_AF-A0A1Q2CGV4-F1
#
_entry.id   AF-A0A1Q2CGV4-F1
#
_cell.length_a   1.000
_cell.length_b   1.000
_cell.length_c   1.000
_cell.angle_alpha   90.00
_cell.angle_beta   90.00
_cell.angle_gamma   90.00
#
_symmetry.space_group_name_H-M   'P 1'
#
loop_
_entity.id
_entity.type
_entity.pdbx_description
1 polymer ?
#
loop_
_entity_poly.entity_id
_entity_poly.type
_entity_poly.pdbx_seq_one_letter_code
_entity_poly.pdbx_strand_id
1 'polypeptide(L)'
;MKSTGSYPRVHVDTAKVTAVGQAGGILLTETIRAAGLDLALSEAMSRWRRPLAIHDPGKIICDLAVSLVLGGEALSDLATLRAEPGVYGPVASDPTVSRLIATLAEDAEAPLIA
;
A
#
# COMPACT_ATOMS: atom_id res chain seq x y z
N MET A 1 -18.11 -5.27 -8.28
CA MET A 1 -16.88 -5.86 -8.84
C MET A 1 -16.06 -6.40 -7.67
N LYS A 2 -15.86 -7.72 -7.56
CA LYS A 2 -15.04 -8.31 -6.49
C LYS A 2 -13.57 -8.15 -6.89
N SER A 3 -12.85 -7.24 -6.24
CA SER A 3 -11.39 -7.18 -6.35
C SER A 3 -10.80 -8.27 -5.47
N THR A 4 -9.96 -9.13 -6.03
CA THR A 4 -9.22 -10.18 -5.30
C THR A 4 -7.87 -9.69 -4.77
N GLY A 5 -7.60 -8.38 -4.81
CA GLY A 5 -6.36 -7.79 -4.31
C GLY A 5 -6.49 -6.31 -3.93
N SER A 6 -5.46 -5.79 -3.28
CA SER A 6 -5.40 -4.46 -2.69
C SER A 6 -5.22 -3.31 -3.70
N TYR A 7 -4.74 -3.63 -4.90
CA TYR A 7 -4.53 -2.67 -5.98
C TYR A 7 -5.59 -2.82 -7.09
N PRO A 8 -5.97 -1.73 -7.78
CA PRO A 8 -6.74 -1.81 -9.02
C PRO A 8 -6.05 -2.70 -10.06
N ARG A 9 -6.83 -3.38 -10.92
CA ARG A 9 -6.25 -3.98 -12.14
C ARG A 9 -6.15 -2.90 -13.21
N VAL A 10 -4.93 -2.57 -13.60
CA VAL A 10 -4.69 -1.62 -14.68
C VAL A 10 -4.97 -2.32 -16.01
N HIS A 11 -5.77 -1.66 -16.85
CA HIS A 11 -5.95 -2.06 -18.25
C HIS A 11 -4.98 -1.27 -19.10
N VAL A 12 -4.20 -1.96 -19.92
CA VAL A 12 -3.24 -1.34 -20.83
C VAL A 12 -3.97 -1.04 -22.14
N ASP A 13 -3.99 0.24 -22.50
CA ASP A 13 -4.41 0.70 -23.82
C ASP A 13 -3.21 1.37 -24.51
N THR A 14 -3.13 1.27 -25.83
CA THR A 14 -2.03 1.81 -26.63
C THR A 14 -2.48 3.06 -27.36
N ALA A 15 -1.98 4.21 -26.93
CA ALA A 15 -2.15 5.49 -27.63
C ALA A 15 -0.80 6.21 -27.75
N LYS A 16 -0.62 7.05 -28.77
CA LYS A 16 0.53 7.97 -28.82
C LYS A 16 0.35 9.05 -27.76
N VAL A 17 0.99 8.87 -26.60
CA VAL A 17 0.97 9.84 -25.51
C VAL A 17 2.42 10.19 -25.17
N THR A 18 2.68 11.47 -24.90
CA THR A 18 3.99 11.99 -24.46
C THR A 18 4.30 11.68 -22.99
N ALA A 19 3.42 10.98 -22.28
CA ALA A 19 3.58 10.66 -20.86
C ALA A 19 4.11 9.24 -20.66
N VAL A 20 5.30 9.12 -20.07
CA VAL A 20 5.78 7.89 -19.45
C VAL A 20 5.58 8.07 -17.95
N GLY A 21 4.40 7.70 -17.45
CA GLY A 21 4.06 7.83 -16.04
C GLY A 21 3.67 6.47 -15.47
N GLN A 22 4.36 6.02 -14.43
CA GLN A 22 3.98 4.88 -13.58
C GLN A 22 4.13 3.46 -14.13
N ALA A 23 4.75 3.21 -15.30
CA ALA A 23 4.98 1.83 -15.76
C ALA A 23 5.75 0.96 -14.73
N GLY A 24 6.74 1.55 -14.04
CA GLY A 24 7.45 0.89 -12.94
C GLY A 24 6.55 0.65 -11.71
N GLY A 25 5.69 1.61 -11.36
CA GLY A 25 4.72 1.47 -10.28
C GLY A 25 3.70 0.36 -10.53
N ILE A 26 3.21 0.23 -11.78
CA ILE A 26 2.30 -0.84 -12.20
C ILE A 26 2.96 -2.21 -12.07
N LEU A 27 4.22 -2.34 -12.47
CA LEU A 27 4.96 -3.59 -12.31
C LEU A 27 5.08 -3.99 -10.83
N LEU A 28 5.30 -3.03 -9.93
CA LEU A 28 5.38 -3.28 -8.49
C LEU A 28 4.03 -3.75 -7.92
N THR A 29 2.92 -3.10 -8.26
CA THR A 29 1.60 -3.51 -7.76
C THR A 29 1.17 -4.87 -8.29
N GLU A 30 1.51 -5.20 -9.55
CA GLU A 30 1.28 -6.54 -10.09
C GLU A 30 2.22 -7.59 -9.47
N THR A 31 3.44 -7.23 -9.10
CA THR A 31 4.35 -8.12 -8.37
C THR A 31 3.79 -8.44 -6.98
N ILE A 32 3.30 -7.43 -6.25
CA ILE A 32 2.65 -7.61 -4.94
C ILE A 32 1.47 -8.57 -5.06
N ARG A 33 0.62 -8.36 -6.08
CA ARG A 33 -0.53 -9.24 -6.35
C ARG A 33 -0.09 -10.66 -6.70
N ALA A 34 0.86 -10.81 -7.61
CA ALA A 34 1.32 -12.12 -8.10
C ALA A 34 2.01 -12.93 -6.99
N ALA A 35 2.72 -12.27 -6.08
CA ALA A 35 3.31 -12.89 -4.90
C ALA A 35 2.28 -13.19 -3.79
N GLY A 36 1.04 -12.68 -3.90
CA GLY A 36 0.03 -12.77 -2.85
C GLY A 36 0.39 -11.96 -1.59
N LEU A 37 1.32 -11.02 -1.71
CA LEU A 37 1.88 -10.30 -0.56
C LEU A 37 0.84 -9.38 0.09
N ASP A 38 -0.06 -8.80 -0.70
CA ASP A 38 -1.13 -7.95 -0.18
C ASP A 38 -2.12 -8.72 0.70
N LEU A 39 -2.54 -9.91 0.28
CA LEU A 39 -3.44 -10.77 1.05
C LEU A 39 -2.74 -11.30 2.31
N ALA A 40 -1.50 -11.78 2.16
CA ALA A 40 -0.74 -12.32 3.29
C ALA A 40 -0.48 -11.26 4.37
N LEU A 41 -0.13 -10.03 3.97
CA LEU A 41 0.04 -8.93 4.92
C LEU A 41 -1.30 -8.49 5.54
N SER A 42 -2.39 -8.44 4.77
CA SER A 42 -3.71 -8.11 5.33
C SER A 42 -4.13 -9.12 6.41
N GLU A 43 -3.90 -10.41 6.17
CA GLU A 43 -4.18 -11.48 7.14
C GLU A 43 -3.28 -11.38 8.37
N ALA A 44 -1.96 -11.30 8.17
CA ALA A 44 -0.98 -11.22 9.26
C ALA A 44 -1.20 -9.98 10.14
N MET A 45 -1.69 -8.89 9.55
CA MET A 45 -1.92 -7.63 10.26
C MET A 45 -3.36 -7.45 10.77
N SER A 46 -4.21 -8.48 10.65
CA SER A 46 -5.63 -8.42 11.04
C SER A 46 -5.86 -7.97 12.48
N ARG A 47 -4.98 -8.33 13.43
CA ARG A 47 -5.08 -7.93 14.84
C ARG A 47 -5.00 -6.42 15.08
N TRP A 48 -4.34 -5.67 14.20
CA TRP A 48 -4.22 -4.21 14.30
C TRP A 48 -5.26 -3.46 13.47
N ARG A 49 -6.11 -4.19 12.73
CA ARG A 49 -7.17 -3.59 11.94
C ARG A 49 -8.32 -3.15 12.86
N ARG A 50 -8.54 -1.84 12.94
CA ARG A 50 -9.67 -1.29 13.71
C ARG A 50 -11.01 -1.68 13.03
N PRO A 51 -12.09 -1.92 13.78
CA PRO A 51 -13.37 -2.39 13.21
C PRO A 51 -13.95 -1.51 12.09
N LEU A 52 -13.72 -0.20 12.16
CA LEU A 52 -14.19 0.79 11.19
C LEU A 52 -13.06 1.35 10.30
N ALA A 53 -11.92 0.66 10.23
CA ALA A 53 -10.81 1.10 9.40
C ALA A 53 -11.15 0.99 7.91
N ILE A 54 -11.08 2.13 7.20
CA ILE A 54 -11.20 2.19 5.74
C ILE A 54 -9.93 1.63 5.09
N HIS A 55 -8.76 1.96 5.63
CA HIS A 55 -7.48 1.50 5.11
C HIS A 55 -7.04 0.21 5.81
N ASP A 56 -6.75 -0.81 5.02
CA ASP A 56 -6.19 -2.06 5.50
C ASP A 56 -4.71 -1.86 5.91
N PRO A 57 -4.29 -2.31 7.12
CA PRO A 57 -2.91 -2.15 7.58
C PRO A 57 -1.88 -2.80 6.65
N GLY A 58 -2.17 -3.99 6.12
CA GLY A 58 -1.29 -4.68 5.17
C GLY A 58 -1.10 -3.87 3.90
N LYS A 59 -2.18 -3.28 3.38
CA LYS A 59 -2.10 -2.37 2.22
C LYS A 59 -1.27 -1.13 2.51
N ILE A 60 -1.41 -0.52 3.69
CA ILE A 60 -0.60 0.65 4.09
C ILE A 60 0.91 0.31 4.05
N ILE A 61 1.30 -0.87 4.53
CA ILE A 61 2.71 -1.32 4.47
C ILE A 61 3.15 -1.54 3.03
N CYS A 62 2.31 -2.14 2.18
CA CYS A 62 2.62 -2.28 0.76
C CYS A 62 2.81 -0.91 0.07
N ASP A 63 1.99 0.10 0.36
CA ASP A 63 2.14 1.44 -0.20
C ASP A 63 3.44 2.11 0.23
N LEU A 64 3.84 1.94 1.50
CA LEU A 64 5.13 2.43 1.98
C LEU A 64 6.28 1.76 1.22
N ALA A 65 6.24 0.44 1.04
CA ALA A 65 7.25 -0.29 0.29
C ALA A 65 7.32 0.18 -1.17
N VAL A 66 6.16 0.36 -1.83
CA VAL A 66 6.08 0.91 -3.19
C VAL A 66 6.70 2.30 -3.24
N SER A 67 6.35 3.19 -2.29
CA SER A 67 6.91 4.54 -2.24
C SER A 67 8.42 4.52 -2.08
N LEU A 68 8.97 3.68 -1.21
CA LEU A 68 10.41 3.54 -0.98
C LEU A 68 11.13 3.06 -2.26
N VAL A 69 10.58 2.06 -2.95
CA VAL A 69 11.17 1.54 -4.21
C VAL A 69 11.14 2.59 -5.32
N LEU A 70 10.13 3.46 -5.33
CA LEU A 70 10.03 4.58 -6.26
C LEU A 70 10.89 5.79 -5.85
N GLY A 71 11.64 5.71 -4.75
CA GLY A 71 12.57 6.73 -4.29
C GLY A 71 12.00 7.73 -3.28
N GLY A 72 10.86 7.41 -2.64
CA GLY A 72 10.36 8.17 -1.49
C GLY A 72 11.23 7.97 -0.26
N GLU A 73 11.37 9.01 0.55
CA GLU A 73 12.19 9.04 1.76
C GLU A 73 11.37 9.44 3.00
N ALA A 74 10.15 9.96 2.80
CA ALA A 74 9.27 10.41 3.87
C ALA A 74 7.81 9.95 3.67
N LEU A 75 7.02 9.99 4.75
CA LEU A 75 5.58 9.68 4.68
C LEU A 75 4.83 10.62 3.72
N SER A 76 5.30 11.86 3.56
CA SER A 76 4.72 12.83 2.63
C SER A 76 4.81 12.39 1.18
N ASP A 77 5.75 11.51 0.83
CA ASP A 77 5.95 11.06 -0.55
C ASP A 77 4.84 10.09 -1.01
N LEU A 78 4.06 9.55 -0.07
CA LEU A 78 2.80 8.86 -0.35
C LEU A 78 1.79 9.77 -1.04
N ALA A 79 1.95 11.09 -1.00
CA ALA A 79 1.15 12.01 -1.80
C ALA A 79 1.26 11.70 -3.31
N THR A 80 2.41 11.22 -3.77
CA THR A 80 2.62 10.82 -5.17
C THR A 80 1.79 9.59 -5.53
N LEU A 81 1.67 8.62 -4.63
CA LEU A 81 0.79 7.46 -4.84
C LEU A 81 -0.69 7.87 -4.75
N ARG A 82 -1.04 8.75 -3.80
CA ARG A 82 -2.40 9.30 -3.64
C ARG A 82 -2.87 10.07 -4.87
N ALA A 83 -1.96 10.70 -5.60
CA ALA A 83 -2.26 11.44 -6.83
C ALA A 83 -2.68 10.50 -7.98
N GLU A 84 -2.34 9.22 -7.91
CA GLU A 84 -2.58 8.22 -8.97
C GLU A 84 -3.51 7.08 -8.49
N PRO A 85 -4.76 7.38 -8.09
CA PRO A 85 -5.68 6.37 -7.53
C PRO A 85 -6.06 5.28 -8.54
N GLY A 86 -5.91 5.53 -9.85
CA GLY A 86 -6.10 4.52 -10.89
C GLY A 86 -5.05 3.40 -10.88
N VAL A 87 -3.86 3.67 -10.33
CA VAL A 87 -2.75 2.72 -10.23
C VAL A 87 -2.68 2.13 -8.81
N TYR A 88 -2.76 2.98 -7.79
CA TYR A 88 -2.49 2.57 -6.40
C TYR A 88 -3.74 2.38 -5.55
N GLY A 89 -4.92 2.74 -6.07
CA GLY A 89 -6.16 2.73 -5.30
C GLY A 89 -6.14 3.74 -4.13
N PRO A 90 -6.99 3.54 -3.10
CA PRO A 90 -6.98 4.39 -1.92
C PRO A 90 -5.68 4.25 -1.13
N VAL A 91 -4.91 5.32 -1.00
CA VAL A 91 -3.68 5.39 -0.20
C VAL A 91 -3.96 6.23 1.05
N ALA A 92 -3.50 5.76 2.21
CA ALA A 92 -3.77 6.42 3.49
C ALA A 92 -3.09 7.79 3.60
N SER A 93 -3.68 8.68 4.41
CA SER A 93 -3.06 9.95 4.77
C SER A 93 -1.90 9.77 5.75
N ASP A 94 -0.94 10.69 5.73
CA ASP A 94 0.26 10.62 6.57
C ASP A 94 -0.06 10.46 8.07
N PRO A 95 -1.06 11.15 8.67
CA PRO A 95 -1.44 10.90 10.06
C PRO A 95 -2.02 9.50 10.31
N THR A 96 -2.66 8.88 9.31
CA THR A 96 -3.17 7.51 9.43
C THR A 96 -2.03 6.50 9.40
N VAL A 97 -1.06 6.71 8.52
CA VAL A 97 0.15 5.89 8.45
C VAL A 97 0.96 6.02 9.73
N SER A 98 1.22 7.25 10.18
CA SER A 98 1.95 7.52 11.42
C SER A 98 1.31 6.83 12.64
N ARG A 99 -0.02 6.89 12.78
CA ARG A 99 -0.72 6.17 13.86
C ARG A 99 -0.56 4.65 13.77
N LEU A 100 -0.63 4.08 12.57
CA LEU A 100 -0.40 2.64 12.40
C LEU A 100 1.02 2.28 12.83
N ILE A 101 2.04 3.00 12.35
CA ILE A 101 3.44 2.76 12.72
C ILE A 101 3.65 2.89 14.23
N ALA A 102 3.05 3.89 14.88
CA ALA A 102 3.11 4.02 16.33
C ALA A 102 2.51 2.79 17.05
N THR A 103 1.32 2.34 16.64
CA THR A 103 0.70 1.13 17.20
C THR A 103 1.53 -0.13 16.97
N LEU A 104 2.20 -0.26 15.81
CA LEU A 104 3.07 -1.41 15.54
C LEU A 104 4.36 -1.34 16.38
N ALA A 105 4.93 -0.15 16.58
CA ALA A 105 6.11 0.04 17.40
C ALA A 105 5.83 -0.29 18.88
N GLU A 106 4.69 0.16 19.42
CA GLU A 106 4.25 -0.17 20.77
C GLU A 106 4.13 -1.68 21.00
N ASP A 107 3.61 -2.43 20.02
CA ASP A 107 3.51 -3.89 20.11
C ASP A 107 4.87 -4.59 19.95
N ALA A 108 5.77 -4.06 19.11
CA ALA A 108 7.12 -4.60 18.93
C ALA A 108 7.99 -4.45 20.18
N GLU A 109 7.74 -3.41 20.99
CA GLU A 109 8.40 -3.19 22.29
C GLU A 109 7.77 -4.02 23.42
N ALA A 110 6.61 -4.65 23.19
CA ALA A 110 5.98 -5.49 24.20
C ALA A 110 6.86 -6.72 24.48
N PRO A 111 7.04 -7.12 25.76
CA PRO A 111 7.78 -8.33 26.09
C PRO A 111 7.19 -9.53 25.35
N LEU A 112 8.04 -10.35 24.71
CA LEU A 112 7.60 -11.64 24.17
C LEU A 112 7.12 -12.50 25.34
N ILE A 113 5.81 -12.56 25.55
CA ILE A 113 5.22 -13.48 26.51
C ILE A 113 5.19 -14.84 25.82
N ALA A 114 6.13 -15.71 26.19
CA ALA A 114 6.22 -17.11 25.79
C ALA A 114 5.19 -17.98 26.52
#